data_AF-A0A7S2I669-F1
#
_entry.id   AF-A0A7S2I669-F1
#
_cell.length_a   1.000
_cell.length_b   1.000
_cell.length_c   1.000
_cell.angle_alpha   90.00
_cell.angle_beta   90.00
_cell.angle_gamma   90.00
#
_symmetry.space_group_name_H-M   'P 1'
#
loop_
_entity.id
_entity.type
_entity.pdbx_description
1 polymer ?
#
loop_
_entity_poly.entity_id
_entity_poly.type
_entity_poly.pdbx_seq_one_letter_code
_entity_poly.pdbx_strand_id
1 'polypeptide(L)'
;SMCSRHVVIATLCAAVSAFQVGPPHPTGADLSRAASPVMQMRFAEQGSTADEDSMYTARPIMIDPSPSLSASNDAVFIGLAGRAPANTHPDAPGALGLFLRQEQVVHSRPVYVHAARPDVMLWRIPNGNWCIGLKKDVGTGRCFAYSANAITNTRGAALPHDIMGKWKVLDNGAGWVDNVDLEVIRQRVPSETPASQASADVSMESASARMHTADVAVDGGLALDVDLVAKQTASHTKQTASKLVEDALDVDLANKQSRDSLEQRVVAARSLLSAEELAERKESKYRGLIKLAVDAYMVDEIDADELESLKKTARARVDREGDSITALDAAYAEYEAAVAARAYAEVAEGEAEHKL
;
A
#
# COMPACT_ATOMS: atom_id res chain seq x y z
N SER A 1 -45.90 55.60 -24.87
CA SER A 1 -45.14 54.58 -25.62
C SER A 1 -44.80 53.47 -24.65
N MET A 2 -45.71 52.50 -24.41
CA MET A 2 -45.78 51.17 -25.06
C MET A 2 -44.42 50.44 -25.05
N CYS A 3 -44.26 49.17 -24.66
CA CYS A 3 -45.16 48.13 -24.17
C CYS A 3 -44.31 46.98 -23.62
N SER A 4 -44.97 46.10 -22.87
CA SER A 4 -44.52 44.85 -22.26
C SER A 4 -44.42 43.68 -23.26
N ARG A 5 -43.97 42.50 -22.75
CA ARG A 5 -44.17 41.09 -23.20
C ARG A 5 -42.95 40.41 -23.86
N HIS A 6 -42.41 39.30 -23.33
CA HIS A 6 -42.90 37.90 -23.25
C HIS A 6 -43.14 37.23 -24.61
N VAL A 7 -42.89 35.89 -24.65
CA VAL A 7 -43.22 34.85 -25.68
C VAL A 7 -41.99 34.43 -26.53
N VAL A 8 -41.68 33.17 -26.87
CA VAL A 8 -41.97 31.78 -26.44
C VAL A 8 -41.30 30.86 -27.50
N ILE A 9 -40.80 29.69 -27.08
CA ILE A 9 -40.71 28.37 -27.76
C ILE A 9 -40.27 28.30 -29.25
N ALA A 10 -39.25 27.48 -29.53
CA ALA A 10 -39.22 26.65 -30.75
C ALA A 10 -38.42 25.34 -30.56
N THR A 11 -39.19 24.26 -30.56
CA THR A 11 -38.88 22.83 -30.64
C THR A 11 -38.13 22.46 -31.94
N LEU A 12 -37.19 21.51 -31.88
CA LEU A 12 -36.74 20.72 -33.03
C LEU A 12 -36.46 19.27 -32.63
N CYS A 13 -37.48 18.44 -32.77
CA CYS A 13 -37.39 17.00 -33.00
C CYS A 13 -37.49 16.77 -34.52
N ALA A 14 -36.66 15.89 -35.10
CA ALA A 14 -37.11 14.71 -35.87
C ALA A 14 -36.00 14.08 -36.75
N ALA A 15 -36.23 12.78 -37.01
CA ALA A 15 -35.68 11.87 -38.02
C ALA A 15 -34.43 11.09 -37.61
N VAL A 16 -34.49 9.83 -37.14
CA VAL A 16 -35.05 8.57 -37.71
C VAL A 16 -34.34 8.13 -38.99
N SER A 17 -33.56 7.06 -38.90
CA SER A 17 -33.56 5.97 -39.88
C SER A 17 -33.12 4.67 -39.23
N ALA A 18 -34.07 3.74 -39.16
CA ALA A 18 -33.92 2.36 -38.78
C ALA A 18 -33.32 1.55 -39.93
N PHE A 19 -32.54 0.52 -39.61
CA PHE A 19 -32.26 -0.58 -40.53
C PHE A 19 -32.35 -1.90 -39.76
N GLN A 20 -33.29 -2.74 -40.17
CA GLN A 20 -33.51 -4.09 -39.69
C GLN A 20 -33.96 -4.95 -40.89
N VAL A 21 -33.88 -6.27 -40.72
CA VAL A 21 -34.21 -7.38 -41.64
C VAL A 21 -33.00 -7.81 -42.51
N GLY A 22 -32.54 -9.07 -42.55
CA GLY A 22 -32.97 -10.36 -42.00
C GLY A 22 -32.10 -11.50 -42.61
N PRO A 23 -32.21 -12.77 -42.15
CA PRO A 23 -31.37 -13.92 -42.57
C PRO A 23 -32.02 -14.73 -43.72
N PRO A 24 -31.33 -15.72 -44.37
CA PRO A 24 -31.32 -17.13 -43.89
C PRO A 24 -30.16 -18.09 -44.34
N HIS A 25 -29.74 -19.01 -43.43
CA HIS A 25 -29.56 -20.49 -43.57
C HIS A 25 -28.49 -21.15 -44.55
N PRO A 26 -28.26 -22.50 -44.52
CA PRO A 26 -27.06 -23.15 -43.95
C PRO A 26 -26.25 -24.08 -44.91
N THR A 27 -25.11 -24.59 -44.43
CA THR A 27 -24.41 -25.87 -44.80
C THR A 27 -23.20 -25.95 -43.86
N GLY A 28 -22.83 -27.02 -43.14
CA GLY A 28 -22.97 -28.46 -43.36
C GLY A 28 -21.55 -29.03 -43.53
N ALA A 29 -20.92 -29.53 -42.45
CA ALA A 29 -19.85 -30.53 -42.51
C ALA A 29 -19.46 -31.01 -41.09
N ASP A 30 -19.72 -32.29 -40.86
CA ASP A 30 -19.09 -33.16 -39.87
C ASP A 30 -17.56 -32.99 -39.84
N LEU A 31 -16.97 -33.12 -38.66
CA LEU A 31 -15.78 -33.96 -38.45
C LEU A 31 -15.66 -34.30 -36.95
N SER A 32 -15.89 -35.56 -36.68
CA SER A 32 -15.60 -36.30 -35.46
C SER A 32 -14.15 -36.06 -34.99
N ARG A 33 -13.97 -35.63 -33.74
CA ARG A 33 -12.65 -35.62 -33.09
C ARG A 33 -12.64 -36.62 -31.95
N ALA A 34 -11.83 -37.65 -32.18
CA ALA A 34 -11.57 -38.78 -31.33
C ALA A 34 -11.06 -38.38 -29.93
N ALA A 35 -11.42 -39.21 -28.96
CA ALA A 35 -10.92 -39.22 -27.60
C ALA A 35 -9.38 -39.19 -27.55
N SER A 36 -8.84 -38.32 -26.71
CA SER A 36 -7.42 -38.35 -26.34
C SER A 36 -7.16 -39.50 -25.35
N PRO A 37 -6.06 -40.24 -25.50
CA PRO A 37 -5.71 -41.33 -24.60
C PRO A 37 -5.18 -40.80 -23.27
N VAL A 38 -5.61 -41.45 -22.19
CA VAL A 38 -5.02 -41.38 -20.86
C VAL A 38 -3.58 -41.91 -20.95
N MET A 39 -2.59 -41.02 -20.88
CA MET A 39 -1.21 -41.41 -20.62
C MET A 39 -1.04 -41.63 -19.11
N GLN A 40 -1.13 -42.90 -18.70
CA GLN A 40 -0.54 -43.34 -17.44
C GLN A 40 0.98 -43.22 -17.55
N MET A 41 1.58 -42.26 -16.85
CA MET A 41 3.03 -42.30 -16.57
C MET A 41 3.29 -43.43 -15.57
N ARG A 42 3.78 -44.56 -16.08
CA ARG A 42 4.49 -45.56 -15.26
C ARG A 42 5.84 -44.97 -14.88
N PHE A 43 6.10 -44.86 -13.58
CA PHE A 43 7.46 -44.70 -13.06
C PHE A 43 8.23 -45.98 -13.34
N ALA A 44 9.15 -45.92 -14.31
CA ALA A 44 10.22 -46.89 -14.41
C ALA A 44 11.39 -46.35 -13.58
N GLU A 45 11.70 -47.08 -12.51
CA GLU A 45 13.00 -47.01 -11.85
C GLU A 45 14.07 -47.35 -12.88
N GLN A 46 14.86 -46.37 -13.29
CA GLN A 46 16.15 -46.60 -13.93
C GLN A 46 17.22 -45.89 -13.14
N GLY A 47 18.00 -46.69 -12.41
CA GLY A 47 19.26 -46.27 -11.85
C GLY A 47 20.18 -45.79 -12.96
N SER A 48 20.60 -44.54 -12.86
CA SER A 48 21.68 -43.96 -13.65
C SER A 48 22.91 -43.93 -12.76
N THR A 49 23.86 -44.80 -13.10
CA THR A 49 25.24 -44.76 -12.61
C THR A 49 26.00 -43.66 -13.34
N ALA A 50 26.65 -42.81 -12.55
CA ALA A 50 27.88 -42.06 -12.85
C ALA A 50 27.95 -41.30 -14.19
N ASP A 51 27.81 -39.98 -14.09
CA ASP A 51 28.77 -39.05 -14.70
C ASP A 51 28.98 -37.89 -13.72
N GLU A 52 30.03 -38.03 -12.91
CA GLU A 52 30.69 -36.94 -12.21
C GLU A 52 31.58 -36.20 -13.22
N ASP A 53 31.26 -34.94 -13.51
CA ASP A 53 32.22 -33.82 -13.63
C ASP A 53 31.59 -32.66 -14.42
N SER A 54 30.89 -31.76 -13.72
CA SER A 54 30.75 -30.39 -14.18
C SER A 54 30.78 -29.47 -12.96
N MET A 55 32.01 -29.08 -12.63
CA MET A 55 32.39 -28.15 -11.57
C MET A 55 31.65 -26.81 -11.69
N TYR A 56 30.58 -26.64 -10.90
CA TYR A 56 30.27 -25.33 -10.33
C TYR A 56 31.07 -25.20 -9.03
N THR A 57 32.33 -24.79 -9.15
CA THR A 57 33.09 -24.32 -7.98
C THR A 57 32.47 -23.01 -7.49
N ALA A 58 31.49 -23.13 -6.59
CA ALA A 58 31.04 -22.03 -5.76
C ALA A 58 32.24 -21.58 -4.93
N ARG A 59 32.84 -20.43 -5.30
CA ARG A 59 33.87 -19.80 -4.47
C ARG A 59 33.24 -19.49 -3.12
N PRO A 60 33.85 -19.90 -1.98
CA PRO A 60 33.34 -19.53 -0.67
C PRO A 60 33.31 -18.01 -0.57
N ILE A 61 32.11 -17.47 -0.31
CA ILE A 61 31.90 -16.06 -0.06
C ILE A 61 32.61 -15.76 1.26
N MET A 62 33.71 -15.01 1.18
CA MET A 62 34.43 -14.51 2.35
C MET A 62 33.50 -13.54 3.09
N ILE A 63 32.98 -13.98 4.23
CA ILE A 63 32.24 -13.13 5.17
C ILE A 63 33.30 -12.39 5.98
N ASP A 64 33.48 -11.10 5.70
CA ASP A 64 34.39 -10.23 6.44
C ASP A 64 33.76 -9.86 7.80
N PRO A 65 34.29 -10.33 8.95
CA PRO A 65 33.66 -10.11 10.24
C PRO A 65 34.23 -8.86 10.90
N SER A 66 33.69 -7.69 10.56
CA SER A 66 33.43 -6.55 11.47
C SER A 66 33.39 -5.24 10.68
N PRO A 67 32.23 -4.56 10.68
CA PRO A 67 32.27 -3.12 10.71
C PRO A 67 31.43 -2.55 11.87
N SER A 68 31.92 -1.43 12.37
CA SER A 68 31.30 -0.60 13.39
C SER A 68 29.97 -0.04 12.88
N LEU A 69 28.89 -0.31 13.61
CA LEU A 69 27.51 0.15 13.42
C LEU A 69 27.42 1.67 13.13
N SER A 70 27.59 2.07 11.88
CA SER A 70 27.06 3.35 11.39
C SER A 70 25.77 3.01 10.66
N ALA A 71 24.72 2.76 11.45
CA ALA A 71 23.44 2.26 10.98
C ALA A 71 22.81 3.25 9.99
N SER A 72 22.90 2.92 8.70
CA SER A 72 22.02 3.47 7.69
C SER A 72 20.59 3.04 8.05
N ASN A 73 19.75 3.99 8.52
CA ASN A 73 18.36 3.80 8.99
C ASN A 73 17.35 3.40 7.89
N ASP A 74 17.77 2.65 6.87
CA ASP A 74 16.90 2.22 5.78
C ASP A 74 16.22 0.90 6.19
N ALA A 75 14.95 0.98 6.60
CA ALA A 75 14.11 -0.16 6.86
C ALA A 75 13.14 -0.40 5.68
N VAL A 76 12.86 -1.65 5.41
CA VAL A 76 11.88 -2.04 4.38
C VAL A 76 10.88 -2.99 5.02
N PHE A 77 9.60 -2.67 4.90
CA PHE A 77 8.53 -3.57 5.29
C PHE A 77 8.07 -4.36 4.06
N ILE A 78 8.00 -5.68 4.17
CA ILE A 78 7.45 -6.57 3.15
C ILE A 78 6.27 -7.31 3.78
N GLY A 79 5.06 -6.94 3.38
CA GLY A 79 3.82 -7.56 3.84
C GLY A 79 3.13 -8.32 2.71
N LEU A 80 2.23 -9.24 3.08
CA LEU A 80 1.23 -9.74 2.13
C LEU A 80 0.19 -8.64 1.92
N ALA A 81 -0.11 -8.32 0.66
CA ALA A 81 -1.22 -7.42 0.33
C ALA A 81 -2.60 -8.11 0.49
N GLY A 82 -2.63 -9.41 0.76
CA GLY A 82 -3.85 -10.21 0.85
C GLY A 82 -3.68 -11.49 1.68
N ARG A 83 -4.63 -12.42 1.55
CA ARG A 83 -4.59 -13.70 2.25
C ARG A 83 -3.48 -14.58 1.66
N ALA A 84 -2.62 -15.14 2.50
CA ALA A 84 -1.65 -16.15 2.08
C ALA A 84 -2.38 -17.33 1.40
N PRO A 85 -1.80 -17.95 0.36
CA PRO A 85 -2.32 -19.18 -0.22
C PRO A 85 -2.55 -20.26 0.86
N ALA A 86 -3.63 -21.02 0.75
CA ALA A 86 -4.08 -21.94 1.81
C ALA A 86 -3.03 -23.00 2.22
N ASN A 87 -2.13 -23.37 1.29
CA ASN A 87 -1.13 -24.41 1.48
C ASN A 87 0.31 -23.87 1.55
N THR A 88 0.46 -22.58 1.87
CA THR A 88 1.78 -21.96 2.00
C THR A 88 2.62 -22.69 3.05
N HIS A 89 3.92 -22.90 2.78
CA HIS A 89 4.86 -23.44 3.75
C HIS A 89 4.75 -22.69 5.09
N PRO A 90 4.73 -23.37 6.25
CA PRO A 90 4.44 -22.74 7.54
C PRO A 90 5.39 -21.59 7.90
N ASP A 91 6.65 -21.66 7.45
CA ASP A 91 7.61 -20.58 7.66
C ASP A 91 7.44 -19.38 6.74
N ALA A 92 6.75 -19.50 5.59
CA ALA A 92 6.69 -18.42 4.62
C ALA A 92 5.90 -17.19 5.13
N PRO A 93 4.69 -17.34 5.73
CA PRO A 93 3.98 -16.20 6.32
C PRO A 93 4.77 -15.56 7.45
N GLY A 94 5.44 -16.37 8.28
CA GLY A 94 6.27 -15.89 9.38
C GLY A 94 7.61 -15.30 8.93
N ALA A 95 7.98 -15.40 7.66
CA ALA A 95 9.19 -14.81 7.08
C ALA A 95 8.93 -13.41 6.51
N LEU A 96 7.68 -12.94 6.50
CA LEU A 96 7.28 -11.61 6.05
C LEU A 96 7.18 -10.65 7.24
N GLY A 97 7.43 -9.37 6.98
CA GLY A 97 7.40 -8.33 7.99
C GLY A 97 8.43 -7.23 7.74
N LEU A 98 8.93 -6.65 8.83
CA LEU A 98 9.91 -5.56 8.78
C LEU A 98 11.33 -6.10 8.65
N PHE A 99 12.08 -5.56 7.68
CA PHE A 99 13.46 -5.89 7.41
C PHE A 99 14.37 -4.68 7.61
N LEU A 100 15.46 -4.86 8.33
CA LEU A 100 16.46 -3.83 8.63
C LEU A 100 17.72 -4.07 7.79
N ARG A 101 18.17 -3.05 7.08
CA ARG A 101 19.38 -3.14 6.26
C ARG A 101 20.59 -3.50 7.11
N GLN A 102 21.41 -4.41 6.61
CA GLN A 102 22.69 -4.80 7.18
C GLN A 102 23.84 -4.21 6.36
N GLU A 103 25.03 -4.16 6.96
CA GLU A 103 26.26 -3.75 6.28
C GLU A 103 26.78 -4.82 5.32
N GLN A 104 26.37 -6.09 5.53
CA GLN A 104 26.73 -7.19 4.67
C GLN A 104 26.18 -7.00 3.25
N VAL A 105 27.04 -7.27 2.26
CA VAL A 105 26.73 -7.19 0.83
C VAL A 105 26.82 -8.57 0.19
N VAL A 106 25.78 -8.98 -0.54
CA VAL A 106 25.71 -10.24 -1.28
C VAL A 106 25.28 -9.93 -2.71
N HIS A 107 26.03 -10.45 -3.69
CA HIS A 107 25.83 -10.13 -5.12
C HIS A 107 25.73 -8.62 -5.40
N SER A 108 26.63 -7.84 -4.78
CA SER A 108 26.71 -6.38 -4.91
C SER A 108 25.48 -5.61 -4.39
N ARG A 109 24.63 -6.24 -3.57
CA ARG A 109 23.47 -5.59 -2.92
C ARG A 109 23.47 -5.82 -1.41
N PRO A 110 22.91 -4.88 -0.62
CA PRO A 110 22.82 -5.05 0.82
C PRO A 110 21.87 -6.20 1.17
N VAL A 111 22.20 -6.90 2.26
CA VAL A 111 21.31 -7.88 2.91
C VAL A 111 20.44 -7.15 3.93
N TYR A 112 19.25 -7.68 4.19
CA TYR A 112 18.38 -7.18 5.25
C TYR A 112 18.01 -8.32 6.21
N VAL A 113 17.96 -8.01 7.50
CA VAL A 113 17.56 -8.97 8.55
C VAL A 113 16.13 -8.71 8.98
N HIS A 114 15.35 -9.76 9.20
CA HIS A 114 13.98 -9.60 9.68
C HIS A 114 13.98 -9.17 11.16
N ALA A 115 13.24 -8.11 11.50
CA ALA A 115 13.29 -7.46 12.81
C ALA A 115 12.84 -8.36 13.96
N ALA A 116 11.83 -9.22 13.73
CA ALA A 116 11.33 -10.16 14.75
C ALA A 116 11.97 -11.55 14.67
N ARG A 117 12.70 -11.87 13.60
CA ARG A 117 13.24 -13.21 13.31
C ARG A 117 14.64 -13.10 12.71
N PRO A 118 15.70 -12.96 13.53
CA PRO A 118 17.05 -12.69 13.02
C PRO A 118 17.66 -13.85 12.20
N ASP A 119 17.03 -15.03 12.24
CA ASP A 119 17.32 -16.18 11.40
C ASP A 119 16.77 -16.05 9.97
N VAL A 120 15.86 -15.11 9.73
CA VAL A 120 15.28 -14.81 8.41
C VAL A 120 15.94 -13.57 7.82
N MET A 121 16.33 -13.67 6.54
CA MET A 121 16.97 -12.59 5.80
C MET A 121 16.34 -12.39 4.43
N LEU A 122 16.57 -11.20 3.88
CA LEU A 122 16.22 -10.80 2.52
C LEU A 122 17.51 -10.43 1.78
N TRP A 123 17.76 -11.09 0.65
CA TRP A 123 18.95 -10.86 -0.17
C TRP A 123 18.66 -10.99 -1.66
N ARG A 124 19.60 -10.54 -2.49
CA ARG A 124 19.54 -10.72 -3.94
C ARG A 124 20.26 -11.99 -4.35
N ILE A 125 19.61 -12.82 -5.16
CA ILE A 125 20.17 -14.06 -5.71
C ILE A 125 20.82 -13.83 -7.08
N PRO A 126 21.69 -14.74 -7.57
CA PRO A 126 22.48 -14.52 -8.79
C PRO A 126 21.65 -14.23 -10.06
N ASN A 127 20.43 -14.78 -10.14
CA ASN A 127 19.51 -14.52 -11.26
C ASN A 127 18.87 -13.11 -11.21
N GLY A 128 19.24 -12.28 -10.23
CA GLY A 128 18.81 -10.90 -10.09
C GLY A 128 17.55 -10.71 -9.24
N ASN A 129 16.85 -11.78 -8.86
CA ASN A 129 15.66 -11.71 -8.03
C ASN A 129 16.00 -11.46 -6.55
N TRP A 130 15.05 -10.89 -5.81
CA TRP A 130 15.10 -10.79 -4.36
C TRP A 130 14.46 -12.03 -3.73
N CYS A 131 15.03 -12.51 -2.64
CA CYS A 131 14.76 -13.82 -2.04
C CYS A 131 14.71 -13.64 -0.52
N ILE A 132 13.69 -14.23 0.11
CA ILE A 132 13.46 -14.23 1.57
C ILE A 132 13.62 -15.66 2.07
N GLY A 133 14.58 -15.90 2.96
CA GLY A 133 14.87 -17.24 3.46
C GLY A 133 15.73 -17.23 4.72
N LEU A 134 16.32 -18.38 5.05
CA LEU A 134 17.13 -18.52 6.25
C LEU A 134 18.52 -17.90 6.07
N LYS A 135 19.08 -17.37 7.16
CA LYS A 135 20.43 -16.77 7.22
C LYS A 135 21.52 -17.70 6.69
N LYS A 136 21.42 -19.01 6.97
CA LYS A 136 22.39 -20.02 6.51
C LYS A 136 22.39 -20.21 4.99
N ASP A 137 21.31 -19.81 4.32
CA ASP A 137 21.09 -19.98 2.88
C ASP A 137 21.33 -18.66 2.12
N VAL A 138 21.78 -17.60 2.81
CA VAL A 138 22.07 -16.30 2.20
C VAL A 138 23.10 -16.43 1.08
N GLY A 139 22.79 -15.84 -0.08
CA GLY A 139 23.59 -15.96 -1.30
C GLY A 139 23.30 -17.22 -2.13
N THR A 140 22.51 -18.17 -1.60
CA THR A 140 22.00 -19.31 -2.37
C THR A 140 20.61 -19.00 -2.94
N GLY A 141 20.10 -19.87 -3.81
CA GLY A 141 18.72 -19.81 -4.33
C GLY A 141 17.66 -20.44 -3.44
N ARG A 142 18.00 -20.88 -2.21
CA ARG A 142 17.04 -21.51 -1.29
C ARG A 142 16.32 -20.43 -0.47
N CYS A 143 15.04 -20.21 -0.75
CA CYS A 143 14.18 -19.29 0.01
C CYS A 143 12.77 -19.84 0.23
N PHE A 144 12.01 -19.14 1.07
CA PHE A 144 10.57 -19.30 1.25
C PHE A 144 9.77 -18.46 0.26
N ALA A 145 10.30 -17.31 -0.18
CA ALA A 145 9.67 -16.45 -1.17
C ALA A 145 10.72 -15.76 -2.06
N TYR A 146 10.39 -15.49 -3.32
CA TYR A 146 11.20 -14.64 -4.19
C TYR A 146 10.37 -13.80 -5.16
N SER A 147 10.90 -12.65 -5.55
CA SER A 147 10.26 -11.75 -6.51
C SER A 147 10.26 -12.39 -7.90
N ALA A 148 9.08 -12.63 -8.46
CA ALA A 148 8.93 -13.30 -9.75
C ALA A 148 8.59 -12.27 -10.84
N ASN A 149 9.61 -11.60 -11.36
CA ASN A 149 9.55 -11.00 -12.70
C ASN A 149 10.89 -10.41 -13.14
N ALA A 150 11.35 -10.82 -14.32
CA ALA A 150 12.56 -10.33 -14.96
C ALA A 150 12.39 -8.95 -15.63
N ILE A 151 11.17 -8.49 -15.88
CA ILE A 151 10.92 -7.28 -16.68
C ILE A 151 11.27 -5.99 -15.89
N THR A 152 11.12 -6.01 -14.56
CA THR A 152 11.64 -4.96 -13.66
C THR A 152 13.05 -5.28 -13.12
N ASN A 153 13.48 -6.54 -13.17
CA ASN A 153 14.80 -6.99 -12.69
C ASN A 153 15.94 -6.94 -13.72
N THR A 154 15.65 -6.83 -15.02
CA THR A 154 16.67 -6.79 -16.09
C THR A 154 17.46 -5.49 -16.16
N ARG A 155 17.01 -4.41 -15.49
CA ARG A 155 17.76 -3.13 -15.38
C ARG A 155 17.87 -2.52 -13.97
N GLY A 156 17.54 -3.27 -12.92
CA GLY A 156 18.01 -2.94 -11.57
C GLY A 156 17.00 -2.29 -10.62
N ALA A 157 16.08 -3.08 -10.09
CA ALA A 157 15.64 -2.88 -8.71
C ALA A 157 16.88 -2.92 -7.82
N ALA A 158 17.43 -1.74 -7.50
CA ALA A 158 18.67 -1.62 -6.77
C ALA A 158 18.47 -2.00 -5.31
N LEU A 159 17.26 -1.73 -4.82
CA LEU A 159 16.86 -1.93 -3.44
C LEU A 159 15.54 -2.70 -3.39
N PRO A 160 15.21 -3.34 -2.26
CA PRO A 160 14.00 -4.14 -2.17
C PRO A 160 12.71 -3.35 -2.37
N HIS A 161 12.69 -2.06 -2.02
CA HIS A 161 11.50 -1.23 -2.19
C HIS A 161 11.19 -0.85 -3.64
N ASP A 162 12.13 -1.10 -4.56
CA ASP A 162 11.90 -0.93 -6.00
C ASP A 162 11.23 -2.17 -6.61
N ILE A 163 11.04 -3.24 -5.83
CA ILE A 163 10.41 -4.46 -6.30
C ILE A 163 8.93 -4.18 -6.54
N MET A 164 8.58 -4.01 -7.81
CA MET A 164 7.21 -4.04 -8.27
C MET A 164 6.89 -5.39 -8.89
N GLY A 165 5.75 -5.96 -8.51
CA GLY A 165 5.18 -7.12 -9.19
C GLY A 165 4.86 -8.29 -8.26
N LYS A 166 4.64 -9.43 -8.90
CA LYS A 166 4.20 -10.65 -8.25
C LYS A 166 5.37 -11.39 -7.61
N TRP A 167 5.08 -12.06 -6.51
CA TRP A 167 6.03 -12.94 -5.83
C TRP A 167 5.64 -14.40 -6.00
N LYS A 168 6.66 -15.24 -5.89
CA LYS A 168 6.53 -16.69 -5.78
C LYS A 168 6.80 -17.09 -4.34
N VAL A 169 5.90 -17.87 -3.76
CA VAL A 169 6.00 -18.33 -2.37
C VAL A 169 5.99 -19.86 -2.34
N LEU A 170 6.82 -20.45 -1.49
CA LEU A 170 6.95 -21.90 -1.36
C LEU A 170 5.68 -22.48 -0.73
N ASP A 171 5.07 -23.44 -1.43
CA ASP A 171 3.98 -24.30 -0.96
C ASP A 171 4.56 -25.50 -0.21
N ASN A 172 3.86 -25.99 0.81
CA ASN A 172 4.28 -27.14 1.62
C ASN A 172 4.29 -28.48 0.84
N GLY A 173 3.62 -28.57 -0.31
CA GLY A 173 3.56 -29.82 -1.09
C GLY A 173 3.51 -29.67 -2.61
N ALA A 174 3.20 -28.48 -3.14
CA ALA A 174 2.99 -28.28 -4.58
C ALA A 174 4.14 -27.56 -5.32
N GLY A 175 5.22 -27.20 -4.61
CA GLY A 175 6.31 -26.41 -5.19
C GLY A 175 6.09 -24.91 -5.00
N TRP A 176 6.25 -24.11 -6.05
CA TRP A 176 6.12 -22.65 -5.96
C TRP A 176 4.70 -22.20 -6.34
N VAL A 177 4.06 -21.41 -5.48
CA VAL A 177 2.82 -20.70 -5.81
C VAL A 177 3.18 -19.38 -6.47
N ASP A 178 2.73 -19.22 -7.72
CA ASP A 178 2.95 -18.02 -8.50
C ASP A 178 1.92 -16.92 -8.18
N ASN A 179 2.22 -15.69 -8.59
CA ASN A 179 1.28 -14.57 -8.59
C ASN A 179 0.76 -14.12 -7.21
N VAL A 180 1.56 -14.30 -6.15
CA VAL A 180 1.24 -13.78 -4.82
C VAL A 180 1.52 -12.29 -4.76
N ASP A 181 0.52 -11.51 -4.35
CA ASP A 181 0.66 -10.06 -4.14
C ASP A 181 1.32 -9.79 -2.79
N LEU A 182 2.59 -9.35 -2.83
CA LEU A 182 3.27 -8.77 -1.68
C LEU A 182 3.39 -7.26 -1.87
N GLU A 183 3.08 -6.52 -0.81
CA GLU A 183 3.31 -5.09 -0.74
C GLU A 183 4.68 -4.83 -0.12
N VAL A 184 5.50 -4.05 -0.81
CA VAL A 184 6.79 -3.60 -0.29
C VAL A 184 6.71 -2.12 0.01
N ILE A 185 6.78 -1.77 1.29
CA ILE A 185 6.69 -0.40 1.78
C ILE A 185 8.06 0.00 2.31
N ARG A 186 8.63 1.08 1.77
CA ARG A 186 9.81 1.69 2.37
C ARG A 186 9.40 2.43 3.63
N GLN A 187 9.94 2.01 4.77
CA GLN A 187 9.69 2.68 6.03
C GLN A 187 10.94 3.48 6.41
N ARG A 188 10.85 4.81 6.35
CA ARG A 188 11.90 5.65 6.95
C ARG A 188 11.72 5.58 8.45
N VAL A 189 12.68 4.96 9.14
CA VAL A 189 12.76 5.10 10.60
C VAL A 189 13.11 6.57 10.85
N PRO A 190 12.26 7.34 11.56
CA PRO A 190 12.62 8.68 11.94
C PRO A 190 13.95 8.58 12.67
N SER A 191 15.00 9.22 12.16
CA SER A 191 16.22 9.37 12.93
C SER A 191 15.84 10.21 14.13
N GLU A 192 15.66 9.58 15.28
CA GLU A 192 15.60 10.30 16.55
C GLU A 192 16.89 11.11 16.61
N THR A 193 16.76 12.40 16.29
CA THR A 193 17.83 13.35 16.57
C THR A 193 17.92 13.31 18.08
N PRO A 194 19.07 12.93 18.68
CA PRO A 194 19.15 12.82 20.13
C PRO A 194 18.79 14.19 20.70
N ALA A 195 17.59 14.26 21.27
CA ALA A 195 17.14 15.43 21.99
C ALA A 195 18.17 15.62 23.10
N SER A 196 18.91 16.72 22.98
CA SER A 196 19.85 17.20 23.99
C SER A 196 19.20 17.00 25.36
N GLN A 197 19.83 16.18 26.19
CA GLN A 197 19.44 15.96 27.58
C GLN A 197 19.32 17.32 28.27
N ALA A 198 18.08 17.79 28.43
CA ALA A 198 17.73 18.85 29.35
C ALA A 198 17.14 18.17 30.59
N SER A 199 17.97 18.12 31.61
CA SER A 199 17.69 17.74 33.00
C SER A 199 16.56 18.55 33.63
N ALA A 200 15.59 17.87 34.23
CA ALA A 200 14.84 18.21 35.47
C ALA A 200 13.74 17.12 35.63
N ASP A 201 13.86 16.10 36.47
CA ASP A 201 13.79 16.11 37.94
C ASP A 201 12.46 16.69 38.45
N VAL A 202 11.40 15.86 38.49
CA VAL A 202 10.27 16.02 39.42
C VAL A 202 9.82 14.63 39.87
N SER A 203 10.22 14.33 41.10
CA SER A 203 9.67 13.29 41.97
C SER A 203 8.23 13.64 42.34
N MET A 204 7.28 12.71 42.22
CA MET A 204 6.06 12.78 43.04
C MET A 204 5.53 11.37 43.36
N GLU A 205 5.66 11.08 44.65
CA GLU A 205 5.14 9.96 45.41
C GLU A 205 3.60 9.92 45.47
N SER A 206 3.09 8.71 45.71
CA SER A 206 1.80 8.39 46.37
C SER A 206 0.53 8.50 45.50
N ALA A 207 -0.48 7.63 45.55
CA ALA A 207 -0.83 6.62 46.54
C ALA A 207 -1.70 5.50 45.93
N SER A 208 -1.56 4.33 46.56
CA SER A 208 -2.44 3.16 46.52
C SER A 208 -3.88 3.47 46.95
N ALA A 209 -4.87 2.92 46.22
CA ALA A 209 -6.20 2.67 46.77
C ALA A 209 -6.80 1.37 46.21
N ARG A 210 -6.82 0.35 47.08
CA ARG A 210 -7.52 -0.93 46.92
C ARG A 210 -9.03 -0.69 46.97
N MET A 211 -9.76 -1.13 45.94
CA MET A 211 -11.21 -1.30 46.03
C MET A 211 -11.52 -2.57 46.83
N HIS A 212 -11.96 -2.39 48.07
CA HIS A 212 -12.70 -3.42 48.81
C HIS A 212 -14.19 -3.15 48.62
N THR A 213 -14.87 -4.06 47.93
CA THR A 213 -16.33 -4.19 47.90
C THR A 213 -16.78 -4.81 49.22
N ALA A 214 -17.47 -4.05 50.05
CA ALA A 214 -18.20 -4.57 51.20
C ALA A 214 -19.70 -4.40 50.94
N ASP A 215 -20.39 -5.53 50.85
CA ASP A 215 -21.85 -5.64 50.99
C ASP A 215 -22.25 -5.11 52.37
N VAL A 216 -23.11 -4.09 52.38
CA VAL A 216 -23.80 -3.64 53.59
C VAL A 216 -25.30 -3.78 53.34
N ALA A 217 -25.86 -4.83 53.95
CA ALA A 217 -27.30 -4.92 54.20
C ALA A 217 -27.68 -3.82 55.22
N VAL A 218 -28.48 -2.86 54.77
CA VAL A 218 -29.05 -1.82 55.64
C VAL A 218 -30.48 -2.22 55.97
N ASP A 219 -30.65 -2.74 57.19
CA ASP A 219 -31.92 -2.77 57.90
C ASP A 219 -31.86 -1.72 59.02
N GLY A 220 -32.93 -0.94 59.18
CA GLY A 220 -33.11 -0.03 60.31
C GLY A 220 -32.74 1.45 60.10
N GLY A 221 -33.77 2.21 59.72
CA GLY A 221 -34.05 3.60 60.13
C GLY A 221 -32.90 4.47 60.65
N LEU A 222 -32.24 5.18 59.75
CA LEU A 222 -31.54 6.42 60.05
C LEU A 222 -32.00 7.48 59.06
N ALA A 223 -32.40 8.63 59.59
CA ALA A 223 -32.69 9.82 58.80
C ALA A 223 -31.46 10.12 57.94
N LEU A 224 -31.57 9.79 56.65
CA LEU A 224 -30.58 10.11 55.63
C LEU A 224 -30.33 11.62 55.70
N ASP A 225 -29.09 11.98 55.99
CA ASP A 225 -28.63 13.36 56.03
C ASP A 225 -28.68 13.91 54.59
N VAL A 226 -29.84 14.48 54.23
CA VAL A 226 -30.18 14.95 52.89
C VAL A 226 -29.12 15.92 52.36
N ASP A 227 -28.49 16.68 53.25
CA ASP A 227 -27.42 17.61 52.93
C ASP A 227 -26.12 16.90 52.50
N LEU A 228 -25.80 15.74 53.05
CA LEU A 228 -24.62 14.96 52.66
C LEU A 228 -24.81 14.36 51.26
N VAL A 229 -26.00 13.82 50.99
CA VAL A 229 -26.35 13.28 49.68
C VAL A 229 -26.38 14.40 48.63
N ALA A 230 -26.93 15.58 48.95
CA ALA A 230 -26.90 16.73 48.05
C ALA A 230 -25.47 17.18 47.72
N LYS A 231 -24.57 17.24 48.73
CA LYS A 231 -23.15 17.58 48.52
C LYS A 231 -22.40 16.55 47.68
N GLN A 232 -22.62 15.26 47.94
CA GLN A 232 -22.02 14.18 47.14
C GLN A 232 -22.54 14.21 45.70
N THR A 233 -23.84 14.43 45.50
CA THR A 233 -24.42 14.51 44.16
C THR A 233 -23.85 15.71 43.40
N ALA A 234 -23.76 16.89 44.02
CA ALA A 234 -23.17 18.10 43.41
C ALA A 234 -21.68 17.93 43.07
N SER A 235 -20.92 17.25 43.93
CA SER A 235 -19.51 16.93 43.64
C SER A 235 -19.39 15.99 42.45
N HIS A 236 -20.24 14.96 42.39
CA HIS A 236 -20.24 14.01 41.29
C HIS A 236 -20.62 14.70 39.98
N THR A 237 -21.69 15.51 39.92
CA THR A 237 -22.05 16.25 38.70
C THR A 237 -20.96 17.20 38.25
N LYS A 238 -20.26 17.88 39.18
CA LYS A 238 -19.13 18.74 38.83
C LYS A 238 -17.98 17.94 38.20
N GLN A 239 -17.69 16.76 38.74
CA GLN A 239 -16.64 15.88 38.23
C GLN A 239 -17.01 15.30 36.86
N THR A 240 -18.27 14.89 36.64
CA THR A 240 -18.75 14.43 35.33
C THR A 240 -18.72 15.56 34.30
N ALA A 241 -19.14 16.77 34.68
CA ALA A 241 -19.09 17.93 33.80
C ALA A 241 -17.64 18.28 33.40
N SER A 242 -16.70 18.25 34.36
CA SER A 242 -15.28 18.49 34.07
C SER A 242 -14.72 17.45 33.10
N LYS A 243 -15.06 16.17 33.30
CA LYS A 243 -14.60 15.09 32.43
C LYS A 243 -15.16 15.21 31.01
N LEU A 244 -16.44 15.57 30.86
CA LEU A 244 -17.06 15.79 29.55
C LEU A 244 -16.41 16.95 28.78
N VAL A 245 -15.92 17.98 29.48
CA VAL A 245 -15.18 19.10 28.86
C VAL A 245 -13.79 18.63 28.40
N GLU A 246 -13.08 17.85 29.21
CA GLU A 246 -11.79 17.26 28.81
C GLU A 246 -11.94 16.34 27.58
N ASP A 247 -12.93 15.43 27.61
CA ASP A 247 -13.21 14.52 26.50
C ASP A 247 -13.55 15.30 25.21
N ALA A 248 -14.26 16.43 25.31
CA ALA A 248 -14.58 17.28 24.16
C ALA A 248 -13.34 17.99 23.58
N LEU A 249 -12.44 18.48 24.45
CA LEU A 249 -11.18 19.12 24.03
C LEU A 249 -10.23 18.14 23.33
N ASP A 250 -10.18 16.89 23.80
CA ASP A 250 -9.35 15.85 23.19
C ASP A 250 -9.85 15.47 21.79
N VAL A 251 -11.18 15.42 21.60
CA VAL A 251 -11.79 15.18 20.28
C VAL A 251 -11.46 16.32 19.30
N ASP A 252 -11.54 17.58 19.75
CA ASP A 252 -11.17 18.73 18.91
C ASP A 252 -9.68 18.75 18.56
N LEU A 253 -8.80 18.39 19.49
CA LEU A 253 -7.36 18.29 19.24
C LEU A 253 -7.04 17.19 18.22
N ALA A 254 -7.66 16.01 18.36
CA ALA A 254 -7.50 14.90 17.41
C ALA A 254 -8.02 15.28 16.01
N ASN A 255 -9.16 15.96 15.93
CA ASN A 255 -9.71 16.47 14.68
C ASN A 255 -8.76 17.48 14.02
N LYS A 256 -8.20 18.41 14.81
CA LYS A 256 -7.23 19.39 14.31
C LYS A 256 -5.96 18.74 13.77
N GLN A 257 -5.38 17.79 14.50
CA GLN A 257 -4.19 17.05 14.05
C GLN A 257 -4.45 16.26 12.76
N SER A 258 -5.64 15.66 12.63
CA SER A 258 -6.02 14.94 11.40
C SER A 258 -6.15 15.89 10.20
N ARG A 259 -6.66 17.11 10.42
CA ARG A 259 -6.78 18.15 9.40
C ARG A 259 -5.41 18.65 8.96
N ASP A 260 -4.54 18.97 9.91
CA ASP A 260 -3.18 19.45 9.63
C ASP A 260 -2.36 18.39 8.87
N SER A 261 -2.53 17.11 9.19
CA SER A 261 -1.90 15.99 8.49
C SER A 261 -2.41 15.84 7.05
N LEU A 262 -3.72 15.99 6.82
CA LEU A 262 -4.30 15.96 5.48
C LEU A 262 -3.83 17.16 4.65
N GLU A 263 -3.88 18.37 5.21
CA GLU A 263 -3.38 19.60 4.57
C GLU A 263 -1.90 19.46 4.19
N GLN A 264 -1.04 18.96 5.08
CA GLN A 264 0.38 18.72 4.76
C GLN A 264 0.56 17.71 3.64
N ARG A 265 -0.22 16.63 3.61
CA ARG A 265 -0.16 15.64 2.52
C ARG A 265 -0.59 16.22 1.19
N VAL A 266 -1.59 17.11 1.19
CA VAL A 266 -2.05 17.72 -0.05
C VAL A 266 -1.15 18.87 -0.51
N VAL A 267 -0.62 19.69 0.40
CA VAL A 267 0.42 20.67 0.08
C VAL A 267 1.65 19.97 -0.48
N ALA A 268 2.07 18.84 0.12
CA ALA A 268 3.15 18.03 -0.42
C ALA A 268 2.80 17.46 -1.80
N ALA A 269 1.56 17.02 -2.03
CA ALA A 269 1.14 16.53 -3.35
C ALA A 269 1.10 17.64 -4.42
N ARG A 270 0.56 18.82 -4.07
CA ARG A 270 0.46 20.01 -4.95
C ARG A 270 1.82 20.66 -5.24
N SER A 271 2.72 20.68 -4.26
CA SER A 271 4.06 21.25 -4.41
C SER A 271 4.94 20.45 -5.36
N LEU A 272 4.58 19.22 -5.72
CA LEU A 272 5.47 18.32 -6.43
C LEU A 272 5.34 18.36 -7.95
N LEU A 273 4.28 18.95 -8.52
CA LEU A 273 4.12 18.95 -9.98
C LEU A 273 3.41 20.22 -10.47
N SER A 274 4.18 21.16 -10.99
CA SER A 274 3.68 22.17 -11.93
C SER A 274 2.99 21.51 -13.13
N ALA A 275 2.12 22.25 -13.82
CA ALA A 275 1.47 21.76 -15.04
C ALA A 275 2.49 21.29 -16.10
N GLU A 276 3.66 21.91 -16.14
CA GLU A 276 4.79 21.54 -17.00
C GLU A 276 5.41 20.19 -16.59
N GLU A 277 5.68 20.00 -15.29
CA GLU A 277 6.20 18.73 -14.78
C GLU A 277 5.21 17.58 -14.94
N LEU A 278 3.90 17.85 -14.81
CA LEU A 278 2.87 16.86 -15.10
C LEU A 278 2.87 16.46 -16.58
N ALA A 279 3.01 17.42 -17.49
CA ALA A 279 3.12 17.15 -18.92
C ALA A 279 4.39 16.37 -19.26
N GLU A 280 5.53 16.72 -18.67
CA GLU A 280 6.79 15.99 -18.85
C GLU A 280 6.69 14.55 -18.31
N ARG A 281 6.04 14.37 -17.15
CA ARG A 281 5.79 13.06 -16.57
C ARG A 281 4.88 12.20 -17.46
N LYS A 282 3.82 12.79 -18.03
CA LYS A 282 2.95 12.11 -19.02
C LYS A 282 3.75 11.68 -20.25
N GLU A 283 4.57 12.57 -20.81
CA GLU A 283 5.37 12.29 -22.00
C GLU A 283 6.47 11.25 -21.74
N SER A 284 7.14 11.32 -20.58
CA SER A 284 8.13 10.31 -20.15
C SER A 284 7.49 8.92 -20.03
N LYS A 285 6.30 8.85 -19.42
CA LYS A 285 5.56 7.59 -19.30
C LYS A 285 5.08 7.06 -20.64
N TYR A 286 4.56 7.95 -21.50
CA TYR A 286 4.17 7.60 -22.87
C TYR A 286 5.36 6.99 -23.64
N ARG A 287 6.52 7.67 -23.63
CA ARG A 287 7.76 7.18 -24.24
C ARG A 287 8.17 5.81 -23.70
N GLY A 288 8.07 5.59 -22.39
CA GLY A 288 8.35 4.30 -21.77
C GLY A 288 7.42 3.17 -22.25
N LEU A 289 6.12 3.46 -22.41
CA LEU A 289 5.13 2.49 -22.88
C LEU A 289 5.30 2.11 -24.36
N ILE A 290 5.59 3.09 -25.23
CA ILE A 290 5.71 2.83 -26.67
C ILE A 290 7.07 2.24 -27.05
N LYS A 291 8.09 2.34 -26.19
CA LYS A 291 9.45 1.92 -26.52
C LYS A 291 9.52 0.48 -27.02
N LEU A 292 8.86 -0.46 -26.34
CA LEU A 292 8.84 -1.88 -26.76
C LEU A 292 8.16 -2.08 -28.11
N ALA A 293 7.09 -1.33 -28.39
CA ALA A 293 6.40 -1.40 -29.68
C ALA A 293 7.27 -0.82 -30.80
N VAL A 294 7.99 0.28 -30.54
CA VAL A 294 8.96 0.83 -31.49
C VAL A 294 10.10 -0.15 -31.74
N ASP A 295 10.67 -0.75 -30.68
CA ASP A 295 11.74 -1.74 -30.81
C ASP A 295 11.29 -2.95 -31.64
N ALA A 296 10.06 -3.45 -31.45
CA ALA A 296 9.47 -4.53 -32.24
C ALA A 296 9.23 -4.14 -33.71
N TYR A 297 8.76 -2.91 -33.96
CA TYR A 297 8.58 -2.39 -35.32
C TYR A 297 9.92 -2.29 -36.06
N MET A 298 11.00 -1.88 -35.37
CA MET A 298 12.33 -1.76 -35.97
C MET A 298 12.96 -3.10 -36.38
N VAL A 299 12.44 -4.22 -35.89
CA VAL A 299 12.85 -5.59 -36.26
C VAL A 299 11.80 -6.31 -37.12
N ASP A 300 10.85 -5.55 -37.70
CA ASP A 300 9.76 -6.05 -38.53
C ASP A 300 8.87 -7.13 -37.86
N GLU A 301 8.80 -7.15 -36.51
CA GLU A 301 7.94 -8.08 -35.77
C GLU A 301 6.47 -7.65 -35.78
N ILE A 302 6.21 -6.35 -35.90
CA ILE A 302 4.87 -5.76 -36.00
C ILE A 302 4.82 -4.81 -37.20
N ASP A 303 3.63 -4.65 -37.77
CA ASP A 303 3.42 -3.71 -38.87
C ASP A 303 3.12 -2.27 -38.38
N ALA A 304 3.01 -1.34 -39.33
CA ALA A 304 2.78 0.07 -39.04
C ALA A 304 1.39 0.34 -38.41
N ASP A 305 0.37 -0.44 -38.78
CA ASP A 305 -0.99 -0.27 -38.28
C ASP A 305 -1.10 -0.75 -36.82
N GLU A 306 -0.43 -1.85 -36.50
CA GLU A 306 -0.30 -2.37 -35.13
C GLU A 306 0.48 -1.39 -34.25
N LEU A 307 1.60 -0.83 -34.73
CA LEU A 307 2.35 0.20 -34.00
C LEU A 307 1.47 1.41 -33.67
N GLU A 308 0.65 1.88 -34.63
CA GLU A 308 -0.23 3.04 -34.42
C GLU A 308 -1.37 2.73 -33.44
N SER A 309 -1.92 1.51 -33.48
CA SER A 309 -2.89 1.01 -32.50
C SER A 309 -2.30 0.97 -31.08
N LEU A 310 -1.05 0.50 -30.93
CA LEU A 310 -0.35 0.48 -29.65
C LEU A 310 -0.04 1.89 -29.14
N LYS A 311 0.38 2.82 -30.02
CA LYS A 311 0.56 4.24 -29.66
C LYS A 311 -0.73 4.87 -29.17
N LYS A 312 -1.86 4.64 -29.85
CA LYS A 312 -3.17 5.14 -29.45
C LYS A 312 -3.59 4.60 -28.09
N THR A 313 -3.37 3.31 -27.86
CA THR A 313 -3.66 2.64 -26.58
C THR A 313 -2.78 3.19 -25.45
N ALA A 314 -1.50 3.41 -25.71
CA ALA A 314 -0.58 4.00 -24.74
C ALA A 314 -0.98 5.45 -24.38
N ARG A 315 -1.37 6.28 -25.35
CA ARG A 315 -1.90 7.63 -25.08
C ARG A 315 -3.14 7.59 -24.21
N ALA A 316 -4.14 6.80 -24.60
CA ALA A 316 -5.39 6.66 -23.82
C ALA A 316 -5.14 6.18 -22.38
N ARG A 317 -4.10 5.37 -22.15
CA ARG A 317 -3.70 4.94 -20.80
C ARG A 317 -3.09 6.09 -20.00
N VAL A 318 -2.18 6.85 -20.59
CA VAL A 318 -1.54 8.01 -19.95
C VAL A 318 -2.57 9.10 -19.65
N ASP A 319 -3.51 9.34 -20.58
CA ASP A 319 -4.58 10.32 -20.39
C ASP A 319 -5.49 9.94 -19.22
N ARG A 320 -5.94 8.68 -19.14
CA ARG A 320 -6.79 8.21 -18.02
C ARG A 320 -6.13 8.37 -16.65
N GLU A 321 -4.83 8.12 -16.56
CA GLU A 321 -4.10 8.38 -15.32
C GLU A 321 -3.95 9.89 -15.06
N GLY A 322 -3.73 10.68 -16.10
CA GLY A 322 -3.77 12.14 -16.02
C GLY A 322 -5.09 12.68 -15.48
N ASP A 323 -6.21 12.14 -15.96
CA ASP A 323 -7.56 12.53 -15.54
C ASP A 323 -7.79 12.21 -14.05
N SER A 324 -7.21 11.11 -13.54
CA SER A 324 -7.29 10.79 -12.11
C SER A 324 -6.59 11.82 -11.23
N ILE A 325 -5.48 12.41 -11.70
CA ILE A 325 -4.78 13.48 -10.98
C ILE A 325 -5.61 14.76 -11.02
N THR A 326 -6.13 15.15 -12.19
CA THR A 326 -7.00 16.32 -12.33
C THR A 326 -8.27 16.21 -11.49
N ALA A 327 -8.86 15.02 -11.40
CA ALA A 327 -10.04 14.77 -10.57
C ALA A 327 -9.74 14.91 -9.07
N LEU A 328 -8.56 14.48 -8.62
CA LEU A 328 -8.09 14.71 -7.25
C LEU A 328 -7.90 16.19 -6.95
N ASP A 329 -7.32 16.95 -7.90
CA ASP A 329 -7.14 18.39 -7.75
C ASP A 329 -8.50 19.12 -7.64
N ALA A 330 -9.47 18.73 -8.45
CA ALA A 330 -10.84 19.27 -8.40
C ALA A 330 -11.53 18.95 -7.06
N ALA A 331 -11.50 17.69 -6.62
CA ALA A 331 -12.09 17.28 -5.35
C ALA A 331 -11.46 18.00 -4.15
N TYR A 332 -10.15 18.27 -4.22
CA TYR A 332 -9.48 19.01 -3.18
C TYR A 332 -9.79 20.52 -3.21
N ALA A 333 -9.96 21.12 -4.39
CA ALA A 333 -10.46 22.49 -4.50
C ALA A 333 -11.89 22.64 -3.93
N GLU A 334 -12.76 21.65 -4.15
CA GLU A 334 -14.10 21.60 -3.54
C GLU A 334 -14.02 21.51 -2.00
N TYR A 335 -13.09 20.69 -1.49
CA TYR A 335 -12.83 20.59 -0.05
C TYR A 335 -12.36 21.92 0.54
N GLU A 336 -11.41 22.61 -0.09
CA GLU A 336 -10.95 23.93 0.36
C GLU A 336 -12.08 24.95 0.39
N ALA A 337 -12.94 24.96 -0.63
CA ALA A 337 -14.12 25.82 -0.68
C ALA A 337 -15.11 25.50 0.46
N ALA A 338 -15.33 24.22 0.77
CA ALA A 338 -16.20 23.80 1.86
C ALA A 338 -15.64 24.19 3.24
N VAL A 339 -14.33 24.06 3.45
CA VAL A 339 -13.66 24.49 4.70
C VAL A 339 -13.75 26.01 4.86
N ALA A 340 -13.50 26.77 3.79
CA ALA A 340 -13.65 28.22 3.82
C ALA A 340 -15.10 28.64 4.13
N ALA A 341 -16.09 28.00 3.49
CA ALA A 341 -17.51 28.26 3.74
C ALA A 341 -17.90 27.99 5.21
N ARG A 342 -17.39 26.91 5.80
CA ARG A 342 -17.59 26.60 7.22
C ARG A 342 -16.97 27.65 8.14
N ALA A 343 -15.74 28.08 7.87
CA ALA A 343 -15.08 29.13 8.65
C ALA A 343 -15.87 30.46 8.61
N TYR A 344 -16.44 30.83 7.46
CA TYR A 344 -17.31 32.01 7.37
C TYR A 344 -18.61 31.86 8.16
N ALA A 345 -19.20 30.66 8.19
CA ALA A 345 -20.40 30.39 8.98
C ALA A 345 -20.14 30.51 10.49
N GLU A 346 -19.03 29.95 10.98
CA GLU A 346 -18.64 30.02 12.40
C GLU A 346 -18.40 31.46 12.87
N VAL A 347 -17.79 32.31 12.02
CA VAL A 347 -17.62 33.74 12.32
C VAL A 347 -18.97 34.47 12.37
N ALA A 348 -19.88 34.17 11.44
CA ALA A 348 -21.20 34.79 11.38
C ALA A 348 -22.08 34.43 12.59
N GLU A 349 -22.00 33.19 13.08
CA GLU A 349 -22.68 32.76 14.30
C GLU A 349 -22.14 33.49 15.54
N GLY A 350 -20.82 33.60 15.68
CA GLY A 350 -20.21 34.34 16.79
C GLY A 350 -20.58 35.83 16.83
N GLU A 351 -20.72 36.48 15.66
CA GLU A 351 -21.19 37.87 15.58
C GLU A 351 -22.67 38.04 15.95
N ALA A 352 -23.50 37.02 15.68
CA ALA A 352 -24.92 37.03 16.03
C ALA A 352 -25.11 36.88 17.54
N GLU A 353 -24.32 36.03 18.20
CA GLU A 353 -24.36 35.84 19.65
C GLU A 353 -23.94 37.09 20.42
N HIS A 354 -22.96 37.87 19.92
CA HIS A 354 -22.53 39.11 20.58
C HIS A 354 -23.53 40.27 20.45
N LYS A 355 -24.53 40.17 19.57
CA LYS A 355 -25.56 41.22 19.37
C LYS A 355 -26.83 40.99 20.19
N LEU A 356 -26.97 39.81 20.80
CA LEU A 356 -28.03 39.46 21.76
C LEU A 356 -27.57 39.79 23.18
#